data_AF-A0A7K1GK12-F1
#
_entry.id   AF-A0A7K1GK12-F1
#
_cell.length_a   1.000
_cell.length_b   1.000
_cell.length_c   1.000
_cell.angle_alpha   90.00
_cell.angle_beta   90.00
_cell.angle_gamma   90.00
#
_symmetry.space_group_name_H-M   'P 1'
#
loop_
_entity.id
_entity.type
_entity.pdbx_description
1 polymer ?
#
loop_
_entity_poly.entity_id
_entity_poly.type
_entity_poly.pdbx_seq_one_letter_code
_entity_poly.pdbx_strand_id
1 'polypeptide(L)'
;MIAAFKKKAMALMQQITTDRRWDIEDQTLFVVMGMTYYGYCLGYGKLVCMLDDQQVNEEVVEILHRLGAGDKYVRGLISAANTSFYSQEQTLYNQLVNIGHNYFMMDQLKELVDGIYLNAQTVAQQR
;
A
#
# COMPACT_ATOMS: atom_id res chain seq x y z
N MET A 1 8.78 -14.82 10.95
CA MET A 1 7.70 -14.39 10.04
C MET A 1 7.53 -12.89 10.02
N ILE A 2 7.19 -12.25 11.14
CA ILE A 2 7.02 -10.79 11.21
C ILE A 2 8.25 -9.98 10.76
N ALA A 3 9.47 -10.43 11.11
CA ALA A 3 10.70 -9.77 10.67
C ALA A 3 10.92 -9.84 9.15
N ALA A 4 10.55 -10.96 8.51
CA ALA A 4 10.63 -11.13 7.07
C ALA A 4 9.61 -10.24 6.35
N PHE A 5 8.38 -10.19 6.87
CA PHE A 5 7.34 -9.26 6.45
C PHE A 5 7.86 -7.82 6.51
N LYS A 6 8.34 -7.36 7.68
CA LYS A 6 8.87 -5.99 7.87
C LYS A 6 9.97 -5.67 6.87
N LYS A 7 10.92 -6.57 6.68
CA LYS A 7 12.03 -6.38 5.74
C LYS A 7 11.52 -6.13 4.31
N LYS A 8 10.58 -6.95 3.83
CA LYS A 8 10.05 -6.82 2.46
C LYS A 8 9.14 -5.59 2.31
N ALA A 9 8.29 -5.33 3.29
CA ALA A 9 7.42 -4.17 3.33
C ALA A 9 8.23 -2.86 3.31
N MET A 10 9.25 -2.76 4.18
CA MET A 10 10.16 -1.60 4.20
C MET A 10 10.96 -1.43 2.91
N ALA A 11 11.36 -2.52 2.24
CA ALA A 11 12.08 -2.44 0.98
C ALA A 11 11.24 -1.80 -0.15
N LEU A 12 9.93 -2.10 -0.21
CA LEU A 12 9.03 -1.42 -1.14
C LEU A 12 8.81 0.04 -0.72
N MET A 13 8.56 0.29 0.58
CA MET A 13 8.34 1.63 1.09
C MET A 13 9.55 2.55 0.81
N GLN A 14 10.77 2.04 0.95
CA GLN A 14 11.98 2.77 0.62
C GLN A 14 12.05 3.12 -0.88
N GLN A 15 11.71 2.19 -1.78
CA GLN A 15 11.70 2.46 -3.21
C GLN A 15 10.68 3.54 -3.59
N ILE A 16 9.51 3.53 -2.94
CA ILE A 16 8.48 4.56 -3.15
C ILE A 16 9.01 5.91 -2.66
N THR A 17 9.42 6.00 -1.39
CA THR A 17 9.73 7.28 -0.72
C THR A 17 11.06 7.92 -1.14
N THR A 18 11.96 7.15 -1.76
CA THR A 18 13.21 7.68 -2.34
C THR A 18 13.07 8.11 -3.80
N ASP A 19 11.94 7.83 -4.44
CA ASP A 19 11.66 8.30 -5.79
C ASP A 19 11.43 9.82 -5.78
N ARG A 20 12.00 10.53 -6.75
CA ARG A 20 11.87 12.00 -6.88
C ARG A 20 10.44 12.51 -7.05
N ARG A 21 9.50 11.64 -7.41
CA ARG A 21 8.06 11.94 -7.56
C ARG A 21 7.31 11.87 -6.23
N TRP A 22 7.96 11.37 -5.17
CA TRP A 22 7.35 11.28 -3.85
C TRP A 22 7.09 12.67 -3.28
N ASP A 23 5.85 12.91 -2.90
CA ASP A 23 5.41 14.08 -2.15
C ASP A 23 4.42 13.61 -1.08
N ILE A 24 4.78 13.80 0.19
CA ILE A 24 3.93 13.39 1.31
C ILE A 24 2.70 14.30 1.47
N GLU A 25 2.78 15.54 0.99
CA GLU A 25 1.68 16.51 1.07
C GLU A 25 0.63 16.28 -0.04
N ASP A 26 0.98 15.51 -1.09
CA ASP A 26 0.02 15.08 -2.09
C ASP A 26 -0.87 13.97 -1.54
N GLN A 27 -2.06 14.36 -1.07
CA GLN A 27 -3.06 13.45 -0.54
C GLN A 27 -3.54 12.41 -1.54
N THR A 28 -3.57 12.72 -2.84
CA THR A 28 -4.01 11.76 -3.87
C THR A 28 -2.95 10.69 -4.04
N LEU A 29 -1.68 11.10 -4.14
CA LEU A 29 -0.56 10.19 -4.16
C LEU A 29 -0.51 9.33 -2.90
N PHE A 30 -0.70 9.92 -1.71
CA PHE A 30 -0.67 9.17 -0.45
C PHE A 30 -1.76 8.10 -0.39
N VAL A 31 -3.00 8.41 -0.82
CA VAL A 31 -4.09 7.43 -0.86
C VAL A 31 -3.80 6.32 -1.86
N VAL A 32 -3.38 6.66 -3.08
CA VAL A 32 -3.07 5.68 -4.13
C VAL A 32 -1.94 4.76 -3.68
N MET A 33 -0.86 5.35 -3.15
CA MET A 33 0.26 4.63 -2.56
C MET A 33 -0.20 3.72 -1.43
N GLY A 34 -0.96 4.23 -0.47
CA GLY A 34 -1.38 3.44 0.70
C GLY A 34 -2.29 2.26 0.35
N MET A 35 -3.22 2.43 -0.59
CA MET A 35 -4.07 1.34 -1.10
C MET A 35 -3.24 0.24 -1.77
N THR A 36 -2.35 0.64 -2.69
CA THR A 36 -1.48 -0.31 -3.41
C THR A 36 -0.46 -0.97 -2.48
N TYR A 37 0.16 -0.21 -1.59
CA TYR A 37 1.11 -0.72 -0.61
C TYR A 37 0.45 -1.71 0.36
N TYR A 38 -0.78 -1.42 0.80
CA TYR A 38 -1.56 -2.33 1.63
C TYR A 38 -1.79 -3.68 0.93
N GLY A 39 -2.23 -3.68 -0.33
CA GLY A 39 -2.46 -4.91 -1.08
C GLY A 39 -1.20 -5.77 -1.20
N TYR A 40 -0.05 -5.14 -1.47
CA TYR A 40 1.25 -5.83 -1.50
C TYR A 40 1.60 -6.48 -0.15
N CYS A 41 1.42 -5.72 0.93
CA CYS A 41 1.67 -6.21 2.28
C CYS A 41 0.72 -7.34 2.67
N LEU A 42 -0.56 -7.23 2.31
CA LEU A 42 -1.56 -8.26 2.57
C LEU A 42 -1.21 -9.58 1.88
N GLY A 43 -0.88 -9.53 0.59
CA GLY A 43 -0.49 -10.73 -0.16
C GLY A 43 0.73 -11.43 0.46
N TYR A 44 1.79 -10.67 0.73
CA TYR A 44 3.01 -11.25 1.31
C TYR A 44 2.81 -11.70 2.76
N GLY A 45 2.11 -10.89 3.57
CA GLY A 45 1.81 -11.15 4.97
C GLY A 45 1.03 -12.45 5.14
N LYS A 46 -0.08 -12.59 4.40
CA LYS A 46 -0.96 -13.76 4.51
C LYS A 46 -0.38 -15.00 3.85
N LEU A 47 0.10 -14.88 2.61
CA LEU A 47 0.40 -16.06 1.78
C LEU A 47 1.83 -16.57 1.98
N VAL A 48 2.76 -15.71 2.40
CA VAL A 48 4.17 -16.11 2.62
C VAL A 48 4.49 -16.11 4.11
N CYS A 49 4.06 -15.09 4.84
CA CYS A 49 4.38 -14.95 6.26
C CYS A 49 3.34 -15.57 7.21
N MET A 50 2.23 -16.11 6.70
CA MET A 50 1.14 -16.71 7.49
C MET A 50 0.66 -15.82 8.63
N LEU A 51 0.68 -14.50 8.42
CA LEU A 51 0.16 -13.52 9.36
C LEU A 51 -1.36 -13.39 9.17
N ASP A 52 -2.07 -13.11 10.25
CA ASP A 52 -3.48 -12.71 10.15
C ASP A 52 -3.62 -11.24 9.68
N ASP A 53 -4.84 -10.88 9.30
CA ASP A 53 -5.14 -9.54 8.79
C ASP A 53 -4.87 -8.44 9.82
N GLN A 54 -5.11 -8.72 11.11
CA GLN A 54 -4.88 -7.75 12.17
C GLN A 54 -3.39 -7.43 12.29
N GLN A 55 -2.55 -8.46 12.29
CA GLN A 55 -1.09 -8.31 12.31
C GLN A 55 -0.59 -7.53 11.11
N VAL A 56 -1.09 -7.83 9.90
CA VAL A 56 -0.72 -7.05 8.71
C VAL A 56 -1.16 -5.58 8.85
N ASN A 57 -2.40 -5.34 9.26
CA ASN A 57 -2.95 -4.00 9.43
C ASN A 57 -2.13 -3.17 10.42
N GLU A 58 -1.83 -3.72 11.58
CA GLU A 58 -1.05 -3.05 12.62
C GLU A 58 0.34 -2.66 12.11
N GLU A 59 1.01 -3.56 11.41
CA GLU A 59 2.36 -3.29 10.90
C GLU A 59 2.37 -2.29 9.75
N VAL A 60 1.38 -2.34 8.87
CA VAL A 60 1.24 -1.33 7.81
C VAL A 60 0.95 0.04 8.41
N VAL A 61 0.09 0.12 9.42
CA VAL A 61 -0.19 1.36 10.17
C VAL A 61 1.09 1.91 10.79
N GLU A 62 1.89 1.07 11.47
CA GLU A 62 3.17 1.50 12.04
C GLU A 62 4.12 2.05 10.99
N ILE A 63 4.22 1.41 9.82
CA ILE A 63 5.11 1.86 8.75
C ILE A 63 4.64 3.21 8.19
N LEU A 64 3.34 3.37 7.95
CA LEU A 64 2.79 4.63 7.42
C LEU A 64 2.86 5.77 8.43
N HIS A 65 2.73 5.51 9.74
CA HIS A 65 2.95 6.54 10.76
C HIS A 65 4.38 7.08 10.75
N ARG A 66 5.38 6.22 10.47
CA ARG A 66 6.78 6.66 10.41
C ARG A 66 7.06 7.62 9.25
N LEU A 67 6.17 7.70 8.27
CA LEU A 67 6.25 8.70 7.21
C LEU A 67 5.85 10.10 7.70
N GLY A 68 5.13 10.21 8.82
CA GLY A 68 4.65 11.48 9.38
C GLY A 68 3.15 11.72 9.20
N ALA A 69 2.41 10.76 8.63
CA ALA A 69 0.97 10.84 8.49
C ALA A 69 0.23 10.65 9.84
N GLY A 70 -0.84 11.40 10.06
CA GLY A 70 -1.60 11.38 11.31
C GLY A 70 -2.31 10.05 11.58
N ASP A 71 -2.36 9.62 12.85
CA ASP A 71 -2.80 8.27 13.25
C ASP A 71 -4.23 7.93 12.79
N LYS A 72 -5.18 8.83 13.05
CA LYS A 72 -6.57 8.64 12.64
C LYS A 72 -6.71 8.47 11.12
N TYR A 73 -5.93 9.22 10.35
CA TYR A 73 -5.97 9.18 8.91
C TYR A 73 -5.42 7.85 8.37
N VAL A 74 -4.24 7.44 8.85
CA VAL A 74 -3.61 6.17 8.46
C VAL A 74 -4.49 4.97 8.82
N ARG A 75 -5.04 4.92 10.04
CA ARG A 75 -5.95 3.84 10.44
C ARG A 75 -7.21 3.78 9.59
N GLY A 76 -7.78 4.94 9.26
CA GLY A 76 -8.93 5.03 8.37
C GLY A 76 -8.61 4.50 6.97
N LEU A 77 -7.45 4.86 6.42
CA LEU A 77 -6.98 4.38 5.12
C LEU A 77 -6.79 2.86 5.10
N ILE A 78 -6.15 2.29 6.12
CA ILE A 78 -5.93 0.84 6.20
C ILE A 78 -7.23 0.07 6.41
N SER A 79 -8.15 0.61 7.23
CA SER A 79 -9.48 0.04 7.35
C SER A 79 -10.22 0.04 6.01
N ALA A 80 -10.16 1.14 5.25
CA ALA A 80 -10.79 1.23 3.94
C ALA A 80 -10.16 0.27 2.93
N ALA A 81 -8.83 0.18 2.89
CA ALA A 81 -8.10 -0.74 2.00
C ALA A 81 -8.44 -2.21 2.31
N ASN A 82 -8.54 -2.56 3.59
CA ASN A 82 -8.94 -3.90 4.02
C ASN A 82 -10.38 -4.22 3.58
N THR A 83 -11.33 -3.31 3.84
CA THR A 83 -12.72 -3.47 3.37
C THR A 83 -12.79 -3.58 1.85
N SER A 84 -12.03 -2.76 1.11
CA SER A 84 -11.96 -2.83 -0.35
C SER A 84 -11.39 -4.17 -0.83
N PHE A 85 -10.43 -4.78 -0.15
CA PHE A 85 -9.91 -6.08 -0.59
C PHE A 85 -10.98 -7.19 -0.60
N TYR A 86 -11.84 -7.20 0.44
CA TYR A 86 -12.87 -8.23 0.61
C TYR A 86 -14.22 -7.90 -0.05
N SER A 87 -14.41 -6.65 -0.47
CA SER A 87 -15.61 -6.25 -1.18
C SER A 87 -15.65 -6.84 -2.60
N GLN A 88 -16.84 -7.21 -3.06
CA GLN A 88 -17.10 -7.65 -4.44
C GLN A 88 -17.32 -6.49 -5.41
N GLU A 89 -17.29 -5.25 -4.92
CA GLU A 89 -17.44 -4.06 -5.75
C GLU A 89 -16.22 -3.87 -6.67
N GLN A 90 -16.45 -3.28 -7.85
CA GLN A 90 -15.39 -2.91 -8.78
C GLN A 90 -15.11 -1.41 -8.67
N THR A 91 -14.60 -0.97 -7.52
CA THR A 91 -14.18 0.43 -7.33
C THR A 91 -12.71 0.63 -7.68
N LEU A 92 -12.31 1.89 -7.87
CA LEU A 92 -10.91 2.29 -7.98
C LEU A 92 -10.07 1.75 -6.82
N TYR A 93 -10.57 1.78 -5.58
CA TYR A 93 -9.82 1.32 -4.42
C TYR A 93 -9.61 -0.19 -4.43
N ASN A 94 -10.61 -0.98 -4.84
CA ASN A 94 -10.44 -2.41 -5.05
C ASN A 94 -9.33 -2.68 -6.08
N GLN A 95 -9.32 -1.93 -7.19
CA GLN A 95 -8.29 -2.08 -8.23
C GLN A 95 -6.89 -1.76 -7.71
N LEU A 96 -6.72 -0.66 -6.97
CA LEU A 96 -5.43 -0.26 -6.41
C LEU A 96 -4.87 -1.29 -5.43
N VAL A 97 -5.71 -1.82 -4.55
CA VAL A 97 -5.31 -2.89 -3.62
C VAL A 97 -4.95 -4.15 -4.40
N ASN A 98 -5.75 -4.55 -5.39
CA ASN A 98 -5.49 -5.74 -6.21
C ASN A 98 -4.20 -5.63 -7.03
N ILE A 99 -3.87 -4.44 -7.55
CA ILE A 99 -2.58 -4.19 -8.19
C ILE A 99 -1.45 -4.51 -7.22
N GLY A 100 -1.48 -3.93 -6.02
CA GLY A 100 -0.47 -4.20 -5.00
C GLY A 100 -0.35 -5.68 -4.66
N HIS A 101 -1.49 -6.33 -4.44
CA HIS A 101 -1.56 -7.75 -4.15
C HIS A 101 -0.90 -8.56 -5.26
N ASN A 102 -1.19 -8.33 -6.55
CA ASN A 102 -0.60 -9.10 -7.64
C ASN A 102 0.93 -9.04 -7.74
N TYR A 103 1.58 -8.03 -7.13
CA TYR A 103 3.03 -7.88 -7.13
C TYR A 103 3.73 -8.49 -5.90
N PHE A 104 3.00 -9.10 -4.95
CA PHE A 104 3.58 -9.51 -3.65
C PHE A 104 4.76 -10.50 -3.77
N MET A 105 4.80 -11.31 -4.84
CA MET A 105 5.88 -12.26 -5.11
C MET A 105 6.98 -11.72 -6.03
N MET A 106 6.81 -10.54 -6.62
CA MET A 106 7.78 -10.03 -7.58
C MET A 106 9.06 -9.55 -6.89
N ASP A 107 10.20 -9.85 -7.53
CA ASP A 107 11.52 -9.41 -7.08
C ASP A 107 11.85 -8.00 -7.61
N GLN A 108 11.36 -7.67 -8.80
CA GLN A 108 11.50 -6.34 -9.40
C GLN A 108 10.22 -5.54 -9.21
N LEU A 109 10.29 -4.45 -8.44
CA LEU A 109 9.12 -3.65 -8.08
C LEU A 109 9.04 -2.32 -8.84
N LYS A 110 9.91 -2.10 -9.83
CA LYS A 110 9.94 -0.85 -10.60
C LYS A 110 8.59 -0.55 -11.25
N GLU A 111 7.96 -1.54 -11.87
CA GLU A 111 6.64 -1.39 -12.52
C GLU A 111 5.55 -1.05 -11.50
N LEU A 112 5.57 -1.66 -10.32
CA LEU A 112 4.64 -1.33 -9.23
C LEU A 112 4.82 0.13 -8.78
N VAL A 113 6.06 0.54 -8.55
CA VAL A 113 6.39 1.91 -8.11
C VAL A 113 5.98 2.93 -9.17
N ASP A 114 6.31 2.70 -10.44
CA ASP A 114 5.88 3.56 -11.54
C ASP A 114 4.35 3.62 -11.66
N GLY A 115 3.68 2.47 -11.47
CA GLY A 115 2.23 2.36 -11.47
C GLY A 115 1.56 3.20 -10.37
N ILE A 116 2.13 3.27 -9.17
CA ILE A 116 1.62 4.15 -8.08
C ILE A 116 1.57 5.60 -8.55
N TYR A 117 2.66 6.10 -9.13
CA TYR A 117 2.74 7.49 -9.59
C TYR A 117 1.83 7.77 -10.78
N LEU A 118 1.75 6.84 -11.74
CA LEU A 118 0.86 6.97 -12.90
C LEU A 118 -0.62 6.97 -12.49
N ASN A 119 -1.00 6.09 -11.54
CA ASN A 119 -2.36 6.02 -11.03
C ASN A 119 -2.72 7.28 -10.25
N ALA A 120 -1.80 7.83 -9.44
CA ALA A 120 -2.02 9.09 -8.75
C ALA A 120 -2.32 10.24 -9.72
N GLN A 121 -1.54 10.35 -10.81
CA GLN A 121 -1.78 11.34 -11.85
C GLN A 121 -3.13 11.14 -12.54
N THR A 122 -3.47 9.90 -12.89
CA THR A 122 -4.74 9.57 -13.54
C THR A 122 -5.94 9.93 -12.65
N VAL A 123 -5.87 9.61 -11.36
CA VAL A 123 -6.93 9.93 -10.39
C VAL A 123 -7.06 11.43 -10.17
N ALA A 124 -5.94 12.16 -10.12
CA ALA A 124 -5.95 13.62 -9.99
C ALA A 124 -6.60 14.32 -11.18
N GLN A 125 -6.48 13.77 -12.41
CA GLN A 125 -7.08 14.34 -13.63
C GLN A 125 -8.59 14.09 -13.75
N GLN A 126 -9.15 13.17 -12.96
CA GLN A 126 -10.59 12.84 -12.96
C GLN A 126 -11.39 13.67 -11.94
N ARG A 127 -10.73 14.58 -11.21
CA ARG A 127 -11.33 15.51 -10.26
C ARG A 127 -11.52 16.89 -10.89
#